data_AF-A0A0H2S9E1-F1
#
_entry.id   AF-A0A0H2S9E1-F1
#
_cell.length_a   1.000
_cell.length_b   1.000
_cell.length_c   1.000
_cell.angle_alpha   90.00
_cell.angle_beta   90.00
_cell.angle_gamma   90.00
#
_symmetry.space_group_name_H-M   'P 1'
#
loop_
_entity.id
_entity.type
_entity.pdbx_description
1 polymer ?
#
loop_
_entity_poly.entity_id
_entity_poly.type
_entity_poly.pdbx_seq_one_letter_code
_entity_poly.pdbx_strand_id
1 'polypeptide(L)'
;MIPAASGFVGQTFGDGLRRQRADNIAVKSLRDSVNALPPKVSEVRKGFLEVYTVLGNLRSRNGDVPLQRDWKLIAESFDNALEKSRHIALKSAMAIGEFREEIIPYLMDEEFDLESKKPELLEYKKTLHSGQSLASEFLDDLDDIAKELELFKDQVMELGNEDVAKQFKCLKDRFLVLKFRLVRWVLQFSDSRQ
;
A
#
# COMPACT_ATOMS: atom_id res chain seq x y z
N MET A 1 43.33 36.10 37.11
CA MET A 1 43.31 35.06 36.06
C MET A 1 41.91 34.46 36.03
N ILE A 2 41.14 34.75 34.98
CA ILE A 2 39.78 34.25 34.76
C ILE A 2 39.89 33.30 33.55
N PRO A 3 39.49 32.02 33.63
CA PRO A 3 39.42 31.21 32.43
C PRO A 3 38.14 31.54 31.66
N ALA A 4 38.33 31.77 30.36
CA ALA A 4 37.29 32.04 29.38
C ALA A 4 36.39 30.81 29.20
N ALA A 5 35.08 31.01 29.40
CA ALA A 5 34.06 30.13 28.85
C ALA A 5 33.91 30.48 27.36
N SER A 6 34.34 29.59 26.47
CA SER A 6 34.15 29.74 25.04
C SER A 6 33.93 28.38 24.41
N GLY A 7 32.74 28.21 23.81
CA GLY A 7 32.52 27.20 22.78
C GLY A 7 31.50 26.12 23.12
N PHE A 8 30.21 26.45 23.18
CA PHE A 8 29.16 25.46 22.91
C PHE A 8 27.81 26.09 22.48
N VAL A 9 27.79 26.85 21.37
CA VAL A 9 26.52 27.36 20.79
C VAL A 9 26.50 27.22 19.25
N GLY A 10 27.26 26.27 18.69
CA GLY A 10 27.40 26.11 17.23
C GLY A 10 26.71 24.89 16.61
N GLN A 11 26.34 23.87 17.39
CA GLN A 11 25.92 22.56 16.84
C GLN A 11 24.41 22.36 16.69
N THR A 12 23.55 23.18 17.29
CA THR A 12 22.10 22.93 17.31
C THR A 12 21.33 23.51 16.12
N PHE A 13 21.82 24.59 15.49
CA PHE A 13 21.12 25.24 14.37
C PHE A 13 21.27 24.50 13.03
N GLY A 14 22.42 23.85 12.79
CA GLY A 14 22.66 23.08 11.56
C GLY A 14 21.82 21.80 11.48
N ASP A 15 21.57 21.16 12.62
CA ASP A 15 20.80 19.92 12.68
C ASP A 15 19.29 20.15 12.51
N GLY A 16 18.74 21.28 12.99
CA GLY A 16 17.34 21.63 12.79
C GLY A 16 16.97 21.85 11.31
N LEU A 17 17.82 22.55 10.56
CA LEU A 17 17.65 22.78 9.12
C LEU A 17 17.83 21.50 8.29
N ARG A 18 18.70 20.58 8.72
CA ARG A 18 18.88 19.28 8.08
C ARG A 18 17.69 18.35 8.31
N ARG A 19 17.15 18.32 9.53
CA ARG A 19 15.93 17.56 9.87
C ARG A 19 14.72 18.07 9.11
N GLN A 20 14.46 19.38 9.10
CA GLN A 20 13.36 19.96 8.31
C GLN A 20 13.47 19.66 6.81
N ARG A 21 14.67 19.66 6.22
CA ARG A 21 14.85 19.27 4.81
C ARG A 21 14.56 17.79 4.59
N ALA A 22 15.02 16.91 5.49
CA ALA A 22 14.76 15.48 5.39
C ALA A 22 13.26 15.17 5.49
N ASP A 23 12.55 15.80 6.42
CA ASP A 23 11.11 15.63 6.60
C ASP A 23 10.33 16.11 5.38
N ASN A 24 10.69 17.27 4.81
CA ASN A 24 10.07 17.79 3.60
C ASN A 24 10.31 16.90 2.37
N ILE A 25 11.50 16.30 2.24
CA ILE A 25 11.81 15.35 1.17
C ILE A 25 10.99 14.06 1.35
N ALA A 26 10.89 13.54 2.58
CA ALA A 26 10.11 12.35 2.90
C ALA A 26 8.61 12.55 2.60
N VAL A 27 8.03 13.67 3.04
CA VAL A 27 6.62 14.02 2.80
C VAL A 27 6.35 14.17 1.30
N LYS A 28 7.23 14.84 0.57
CA LYS A 28 7.09 14.98 -0.89
C LYS A 28 7.15 13.62 -1.59
N SER A 29 8.12 12.79 -1.24
CA SER A 29 8.30 11.43 -1.79
C SER A 29 7.07 10.54 -1.54
N LEU A 30 6.50 10.61 -0.33
CA LEU A 30 5.28 9.87 0.01
C LEU A 30 4.08 10.36 -0.81
N ARG A 31 3.89 11.69 -0.91
CA ARG A 31 2.82 12.29 -1.71
C ARG A 31 2.90 11.89 -3.18
N ASP A 32 4.09 11.95 -3.76
CA ASP A 32 4.32 11.58 -5.16
C ASP A 32 4.06 10.07 -5.37
N SER A 33 4.41 9.23 -4.40
CA SER A 33 4.15 7.79 -4.44
C SER A 33 2.65 7.48 -4.39
N VAL A 34 1.89 8.14 -3.51
CA VAL A 34 0.43 7.99 -3.40
C VAL A 34 -0.26 8.49 -4.68
N ASN A 35 0.13 9.66 -5.20
CA ASN A 35 -0.45 10.22 -6.43
C ASN A 35 -0.19 9.36 -7.67
N ALA A 36 0.87 8.55 -7.66
CA ALA A 36 1.20 7.67 -8.77
C ALA A 36 0.44 6.32 -8.76
N LEU A 37 -0.29 5.99 -7.69
CA LEU A 37 -1.04 4.72 -7.59
C LEU A 37 -2.32 4.70 -8.46
N PRO A 38 -3.21 5.70 -8.45
CA PRO A 38 -4.45 5.69 -9.24
C PRO A 38 -4.27 5.37 -10.73
N PRO A 39 -3.33 6.00 -11.48
CA PRO A 39 -3.16 5.66 -12.90
C PRO A 39 -2.71 4.21 -13.09
N LYS A 40 -1.92 3.64 -12.18
CA LYS A 40 -1.48 2.24 -12.25
C LYS A 40 -2.58 1.25 -11.94
N VAL A 41 -3.43 1.55 -10.96
CA VAL A 41 -4.66 0.78 -10.71
C VAL A 41 -5.55 0.78 -11.96
N SER A 42 -5.70 1.94 -12.61
CA SER A 42 -6.48 2.05 -13.85
C SER A 42 -5.88 1.23 -15.01
N GLU A 43 -4.55 1.23 -15.17
CA GLU A 43 -3.85 0.44 -16.20
C GLU A 43 -4.07 -1.08 -16.00
N VAL A 44 -4.04 -1.55 -14.74
CA VAL A 44 -4.27 -2.96 -14.41
C VAL A 44 -5.73 -3.34 -14.62
N ARG A 45 -6.69 -2.52 -14.18
CA ARG A 45 -8.13 -2.73 -14.46
C ARG A 45 -8.43 -2.80 -15.95
N LYS A 46 -7.80 -1.93 -16.74
CA LYS A 46 -7.91 -1.97 -18.20
C LYS A 46 -7.37 -3.30 -18.75
N GLY A 47 -6.23 -3.79 -18.25
CA GLY A 47 -5.69 -5.08 -18.64
C GLY A 47 -6.62 -6.25 -18.31
N PHE A 48 -7.28 -6.23 -17.13
CA PHE A 48 -8.31 -7.22 -16.80
C PHE A 48 -9.47 -7.23 -17.81
N LEU A 49 -9.92 -6.05 -18.23
CA LEU A 49 -10.97 -5.90 -19.25
C LEU A 49 -10.51 -6.34 -20.64
N GLU A 50 -9.26 -6.04 -21.02
CA GLU A 50 -8.65 -6.46 -22.29
C GLU A 50 -8.66 -7.99 -22.39
N VAL A 51 -8.19 -8.71 -21.36
CA VAL A 51 -8.21 -10.19 -21.33
C VAL A 51 -9.65 -10.72 -21.35
N TYR A 52 -10.56 -10.14 -20.56
CA TYR A 52 -11.97 -10.57 -20.56
C TYR A 52 -12.61 -10.46 -21.95
N THR A 53 -12.29 -9.39 -22.69
CA THR A 53 -12.79 -9.16 -24.05
C THR A 53 -12.26 -10.23 -25.02
N VAL A 54 -10.96 -10.56 -24.94
CA VAL A 54 -10.38 -11.62 -25.78
C VAL A 54 -11.01 -12.98 -25.46
N LEU A 55 -11.21 -13.31 -24.19
CA LEU A 55 -11.88 -14.55 -23.78
C LEU A 55 -13.33 -14.62 -24.30
N GLY A 56 -14.07 -13.51 -24.28
CA GLY A 56 -15.43 -13.44 -24.86
C GLY A 56 -15.46 -13.71 -26.37
N ASN A 57 -14.46 -13.23 -27.10
CA ASN A 57 -14.32 -13.49 -28.53
C ASN A 57 -13.99 -14.98 -28.81
N LEU A 58 -13.24 -15.63 -27.92
CA LEU A 58 -12.93 -17.06 -28.01
C LEU A 58 -14.13 -17.96 -27.71
N ARG A 59 -14.96 -17.58 -26.72
CA ARG A 59 -16.20 -18.29 -26.39
C ARG A 59 -17.16 -18.35 -27.59
N SER A 60 -17.19 -17.29 -28.40
CA SER A 60 -17.98 -17.23 -29.63
C SER A 60 -17.51 -18.24 -30.69
N ARG A 61 -16.29 -18.78 -30.58
CA ARG A 61 -15.69 -19.75 -31.51
C ARG A 61 -15.71 -21.18 -30.99
N ASN A 62 -15.44 -21.40 -29.69
CA ASN A 62 -15.18 -22.75 -29.14
C ASN A 62 -16.10 -23.17 -27.98
N GLY A 63 -17.00 -22.30 -27.50
CA GLY A 63 -17.96 -22.66 -26.44
C GLY A 63 -17.39 -22.75 -25.01
N ASP A 64 -16.12 -22.40 -24.79
CA ASP A 64 -15.47 -22.48 -23.47
C ASP A 64 -15.98 -21.42 -22.49
N VAL A 65 -16.96 -21.81 -21.68
CA VAL A 65 -17.49 -21.06 -20.51
C VAL A 65 -16.55 -21.04 -19.28
N PRO A 66 -15.72 -22.07 -18.99
CA PRO A 66 -14.93 -22.12 -17.75
C PRO A 66 -13.91 -20.99 -17.58
N LEU A 67 -13.07 -20.73 -18.60
CA LEU A 67 -12.01 -19.71 -18.51
C LEU A 67 -12.55 -18.30 -18.23
N GLN A 68 -13.68 -17.95 -18.82
CA GLN A 68 -14.28 -16.64 -18.62
C GLN A 68 -14.79 -16.47 -17.19
N ARG A 69 -15.28 -17.55 -16.58
CA ARG A 69 -15.71 -17.56 -15.18
C ARG A 69 -14.52 -17.43 -14.25
N ASP A 70 -13.48 -18.23 -14.47
CA ASP A 70 -12.26 -18.21 -13.64
C ASP A 70 -11.58 -16.84 -13.72
N TRP A 71 -11.50 -16.27 -14.92
CA TRP A 71 -11.00 -14.90 -15.11
C TRP A 71 -11.79 -13.86 -14.32
N LYS A 72 -13.12 -13.99 -14.32
CA LYS A 72 -14.00 -13.07 -13.58
C LYS A 72 -13.72 -13.14 -12.08
N LEU A 73 -13.49 -14.34 -11.54
CA LEU A 73 -13.16 -14.52 -10.12
C LEU A 73 -11.83 -13.82 -9.76
N ILE A 74 -10.79 -13.98 -10.58
CA ILE A 74 -9.50 -13.30 -10.36
C ILE A 74 -9.67 -11.77 -10.40
N ALA A 75 -10.46 -11.26 -11.34
CA ALA A 75 -10.74 -9.83 -11.44
C ALA A 75 -11.52 -9.30 -10.22
N GLU A 76 -12.50 -10.06 -9.73
CA GLU A 76 -13.25 -9.74 -8.51
C GLU A 76 -12.35 -9.78 -7.27
N SER A 77 -11.45 -10.76 -7.15
CA SER A 77 -10.44 -10.82 -6.09
C SER A 77 -9.54 -9.57 -6.10
N PHE A 78 -9.12 -9.12 -7.27
CA PHE A 78 -8.34 -7.89 -7.41
C PHE A 78 -9.11 -6.65 -6.95
N ASP A 79 -10.38 -6.50 -7.35
CA ASP A 79 -11.20 -5.37 -6.91
C ASP A 79 -11.46 -5.39 -5.40
N ASN A 80 -11.66 -6.57 -4.81
CA ASN A 80 -11.77 -6.75 -3.36
C ASN A 80 -10.49 -6.33 -2.63
N ALA A 81 -9.31 -6.71 -3.15
CA ALA A 81 -8.03 -6.30 -2.59
C ALA A 81 -7.84 -4.77 -2.66
N LEU A 82 -8.27 -4.12 -3.74
CA LEU A 82 -8.24 -2.65 -3.85
C LEU A 82 -9.16 -1.98 -2.83
N GLU A 83 -10.34 -2.55 -2.59
CA GLU A 83 -11.27 -2.04 -1.58
C GLU A 83 -10.69 -2.17 -0.16
N LYS A 84 -10.05 -3.31 0.16
CA LYS A 84 -9.30 -3.47 1.42
C LYS A 84 -8.18 -2.43 1.53
N SER A 85 -7.42 -2.19 0.45
CA SER A 85 -6.37 -1.15 0.40
C SER A 85 -6.92 0.23 0.73
N ARG A 86 -8.07 0.59 0.17
CA ARG A 86 -8.77 1.86 0.47
C ARG A 86 -9.12 1.96 1.95
N HIS A 87 -9.67 0.89 2.54
CA HIS A 87 -10.02 0.85 3.96
C HIS A 87 -8.80 1.01 4.87
N ILE A 88 -7.69 0.34 4.54
CA ILE A 88 -6.41 0.48 5.26
C ILE A 88 -5.91 1.92 5.21
N ALA A 89 -5.95 2.55 4.03
CA ALA A 89 -5.52 3.93 3.86
C ALA A 89 -6.36 4.91 4.70
N LEU A 90 -7.68 4.75 4.70
CA LEU A 90 -8.58 5.58 5.51
C LEU A 90 -8.34 5.40 7.01
N LYS A 91 -8.27 4.15 7.49
CA LYS A 91 -7.97 3.85 8.89
C LYS A 91 -6.62 4.40 9.34
N SER A 92 -5.61 4.29 8.47
CA SER A 92 -4.27 4.81 8.75
C SER A 92 -4.27 6.34 8.83
N ALA A 93 -5.00 7.01 7.94
CA ALA A 93 -5.14 8.46 7.97
C ALA A 93 -5.86 8.95 9.24
N MET A 94 -6.92 8.25 9.66
CA MET A 94 -7.63 8.54 10.92
C MET A 94 -6.71 8.36 12.13
N ALA A 95 -5.99 7.24 12.21
CA ALA A 95 -5.07 6.98 13.31
C ALA A 95 -3.94 8.02 13.40
N ILE A 96 -3.41 8.49 12.27
CA ILE A 96 -2.42 9.58 12.25
C ILE A 96 -3.05 10.90 12.71
N GLY A 97 -4.30 11.17 12.33
CA GLY A 97 -5.08 12.32 12.81
C GLY A 97 -5.23 12.29 14.34
N GLU A 98 -5.74 11.18 14.88
CA GLU A 98 -5.89 10.95 16.32
C GLU A 98 -4.55 11.11 17.06
N PHE A 99 -3.47 10.55 16.51
CA PHE A 99 -2.15 10.71 17.10
C PHE A 99 -1.72 12.17 17.20
N ARG A 100 -1.92 12.93 16.13
CA ARG A 100 -1.48 14.33 16.05
C ARG A 100 -2.34 15.24 16.92
N GLU A 101 -3.65 15.04 16.92
CA GLU A 101 -4.62 15.94 17.55
C GLU A 101 -4.88 15.60 19.00
N GLU A 102 -4.71 14.34 19.41
CA GLU A 102 -5.02 13.89 20.76
C GLU A 102 -3.76 13.42 21.49
N ILE A 103 -3.00 12.49 20.90
CA ILE A 103 -1.89 11.83 21.62
C ILE A 103 -0.67 12.73 21.81
N ILE A 104 -0.22 13.46 20.78
CA ILE A 104 0.93 14.37 20.88
C ILE A 104 0.71 15.44 21.97
N PRO A 105 -0.43 16.15 22.01
CA PRO A 105 -0.71 17.10 23.09
C PRO A 105 -0.57 16.50 24.49
N TYR A 106 -1.09 15.29 24.73
CA TYR A 106 -0.95 14.62 26.03
C TYR A 106 0.50 14.35 26.43
N LEU A 107 1.36 14.07 25.46
CA LEU A 107 2.77 13.77 25.71
C LEU A 107 3.64 15.02 25.89
N MET A 108 3.15 16.18 25.43
CA MET A 108 3.88 17.45 25.49
C MET A 108 3.43 18.35 26.64
N ASP A 109 2.27 18.07 27.24
CA ASP A 109 1.73 18.86 28.34
C ASP A 109 2.12 18.23 29.69
N GLU A 110 2.98 18.95 30.43
CA GLU A 110 3.52 18.53 31.72
C GLU A 110 2.46 18.46 32.83
N GLU A 111 1.26 19.03 32.61
CA GLU A 111 0.16 19.00 33.57
C GLU A 111 -0.67 17.69 33.51
N PHE A 112 -0.48 16.84 32.49
CA PHE A 112 -1.20 15.58 32.36
C PHE A 112 -0.49 14.42 33.06
N ASP A 113 -1.21 13.73 33.96
CA ASP A 113 -0.75 12.46 34.52
C ASP A 113 -0.81 11.36 33.45
N LEU A 114 0.36 10.84 33.07
CA LEU A 114 0.51 9.74 32.12
C LEU A 114 -0.24 8.47 32.54
N GLU A 115 -0.33 8.17 33.84
CA GLU A 115 -1.08 6.98 34.30
C GLU A 115 -2.59 7.13 34.05
N SER A 116 -3.12 8.35 34.15
CA SER A 116 -4.52 8.64 33.82
C SER A 116 -4.86 8.46 32.33
N LYS A 117 -3.87 8.54 31.42
CA LYS A 117 -4.01 8.45 29.96
C LYS A 117 -3.57 7.13 29.33
N LYS A 118 -3.11 6.21 30.18
CA LYS A 118 -2.74 4.85 29.79
C LYS A 118 -3.86 4.07 29.08
N PRO A 119 -5.15 4.18 29.47
CA PRO A 119 -6.22 3.49 28.75
C PRO A 119 -6.33 3.95 27.28
N GLU A 120 -6.27 5.25 27.02
CA GLU A 120 -6.34 5.83 25.67
C GLU A 120 -5.12 5.41 24.82
N LEU A 121 -3.91 5.43 25.41
CA LEU A 121 -2.70 4.96 24.73
C LEU A 121 -2.75 3.46 24.38
N LEU A 122 -3.32 2.64 25.28
CA LEU A 122 -3.51 1.21 25.03
C LEU A 122 -4.54 0.96 23.93
N GLU A 123 -5.61 1.74 23.87
CA GLU A 123 -6.61 1.65 22.82
C GLU A 123 -6.03 2.07 21.47
N TYR A 124 -5.30 3.19 21.43
CA TYR A 124 -4.57 3.63 20.23
C TYR A 124 -3.60 2.54 19.75
N LYS A 125 -2.87 1.89 20.66
CA LYS A 125 -1.99 0.76 20.32
C LYS A 125 -2.74 -0.42 19.69
N LYS A 126 -3.96 -0.74 20.16
CA LYS A 126 -4.79 -1.78 19.53
C LYS A 126 -5.21 -1.38 18.12
N THR A 127 -5.60 -0.13 17.91
CA THR A 127 -5.93 0.40 16.57
C THR A 127 -4.75 0.24 15.62
N LEU A 128 -3.54 0.55 16.08
CA LEU A 128 -2.31 0.37 15.29
C LEU A 128 -2.05 -1.10 14.94
N HIS A 129 -2.22 -2.02 15.89
CA HIS A 129 -2.07 -3.46 15.62
C HIS A 129 -3.12 -3.99 14.65
N SER A 130 -4.37 -3.56 14.77
CA SER A 130 -5.44 -3.90 13.82
C SER A 130 -5.10 -3.40 12.41
N GLY A 131 -4.60 -2.18 12.29
CA GLY A 131 -4.12 -1.63 11.01
C GLY A 131 -3.01 -2.46 10.39
N GLN A 132 -2.05 -2.94 11.20
CA GLN A 132 -0.96 -3.81 10.74
C GLN A 132 -1.48 -5.18 10.26
N SER A 133 -2.41 -5.80 10.97
CA SER A 133 -3.03 -7.07 10.56
C SER A 133 -3.71 -6.93 9.19
N LEU A 134 -4.53 -5.90 9.02
CA LEU A 134 -5.21 -5.62 7.75
C LEU A 134 -4.22 -5.38 6.61
N ALA A 135 -3.14 -4.66 6.89
CA ALA A 135 -2.07 -4.44 5.92
C ALA A 135 -1.39 -5.75 5.50
N SER A 136 -1.14 -6.66 6.44
CA SER A 136 -0.60 -8.00 6.15
C SER A 136 -1.55 -8.82 5.28
N GLU A 137 -2.83 -8.89 5.65
CA GLU A 137 -3.86 -9.61 4.88
C GLU A 137 -3.97 -9.09 3.44
N PHE A 138 -3.86 -7.77 3.26
CA PHE A 138 -3.84 -7.16 1.93
C PHE A 138 -2.60 -7.57 1.10
N LEU A 139 -1.43 -7.70 1.72
CA LEU A 139 -0.23 -8.19 1.03
C LEU A 139 -0.40 -9.65 0.61
N ASP A 140 -0.97 -10.47 1.48
CA ASP A 140 -1.26 -11.88 1.20
C ASP A 140 -2.26 -12.00 0.03
N ASP A 141 -3.32 -11.18 0.00
CA ASP A 141 -4.26 -11.15 -1.14
C ASP A 141 -3.55 -10.83 -2.48
N LEU A 142 -2.62 -9.87 -2.49
CA LEU A 142 -1.85 -9.52 -3.70
C LEU A 142 -0.89 -10.64 -4.12
N ASP A 143 -0.38 -11.40 -3.17
CA ASP A 143 0.41 -12.60 -3.44
C ASP A 143 -0.44 -13.70 -4.06
N ASP A 144 -1.63 -13.93 -3.53
CA ASP A 144 -2.55 -14.95 -4.03
C ASP A 144 -3.09 -14.62 -5.43
N ILE A 145 -3.47 -13.37 -5.69
CA ILE A 145 -3.84 -12.92 -7.04
C ILE A 145 -2.68 -13.14 -8.02
N ALA A 146 -1.44 -12.89 -7.60
CA ALA A 146 -0.27 -13.13 -8.46
C ALA A 146 -0.12 -14.62 -8.84
N LYS A 147 -0.40 -15.52 -7.89
CA LYS A 147 -0.37 -16.97 -8.11
C LYS A 147 -1.53 -17.42 -9.02
N GLU A 148 -2.74 -16.93 -8.77
CA GLU A 148 -3.92 -17.23 -9.60
C GLU A 148 -3.71 -16.77 -11.05
N LEU A 149 -3.11 -15.60 -11.23
CA LEU A 149 -2.66 -15.11 -12.52
C LEU A 149 -1.70 -16.12 -13.19
N GLU A 150 -0.65 -16.59 -12.52
CA GLU A 150 0.24 -17.59 -13.11
C GLU A 150 -0.46 -18.88 -13.50
N LEU A 151 -1.33 -19.40 -12.64
CA LEU A 151 -2.09 -20.63 -12.92
C LEU A 151 -2.99 -20.45 -14.14
N PHE A 152 -3.68 -19.30 -14.23
CA PHE A 152 -4.52 -18.98 -15.38
C PHE A 152 -3.73 -18.88 -16.69
N LYS A 153 -2.53 -18.29 -16.64
CA LYS A 153 -1.61 -18.24 -17.79
C LYS A 153 -1.26 -19.63 -18.28
N ASP A 154 -0.91 -20.54 -17.37
CA ASP A 154 -0.51 -21.91 -17.73
C ASP A 154 -1.69 -22.66 -18.37
N GLN A 155 -2.90 -22.53 -17.82
CA GLN A 155 -4.14 -23.08 -18.42
C GLN A 155 -4.39 -22.55 -19.84
N VAL A 156 -4.22 -21.24 -20.06
CA VAL A 156 -4.40 -20.62 -21.38
C VAL A 156 -3.36 -21.10 -22.39
N MET A 157 -2.11 -21.28 -21.95
CA MET A 157 -1.03 -21.78 -22.83
C MET A 157 -1.26 -23.24 -23.22
N GLU A 158 -1.75 -24.08 -22.33
CA GLU A 158 -2.13 -25.47 -22.65
C GLU A 158 -3.20 -25.55 -23.75
N LEU A 159 -4.07 -24.54 -23.82
CA LEU A 159 -5.10 -24.43 -24.85
C LEU A 159 -4.59 -23.81 -26.16
N GLY A 160 -3.30 -23.46 -26.25
CA GLY A 160 -2.65 -22.97 -27.48
C GLY A 160 -3.08 -21.57 -27.90
N ASN A 161 -3.56 -20.73 -26.96
CA ASN A 161 -4.13 -19.42 -27.30
C ASN A 161 -3.11 -18.28 -27.18
N GLU A 162 -2.30 -18.08 -28.23
CA GLU A 162 -1.20 -17.11 -28.26
C GLU A 162 -1.66 -15.66 -28.02
N ASP A 163 -2.85 -15.28 -28.50
CA ASP A 163 -3.39 -13.93 -28.33
C ASP A 163 -3.70 -13.62 -26.87
N VAL A 164 -4.30 -14.57 -26.15
CA VAL A 164 -4.57 -14.42 -24.71
C VAL A 164 -3.25 -14.41 -23.94
N ALA A 165 -2.31 -15.29 -24.27
CA ALA A 165 -0.99 -15.32 -23.63
C ALA A 165 -0.23 -13.98 -23.75
N LYS A 166 -0.33 -13.31 -24.90
CA LYS A 166 0.28 -11.99 -25.11
C LYS A 166 -0.36 -10.90 -24.26
N GLN A 167 -1.69 -10.84 -24.21
CA GLN A 167 -2.39 -9.88 -23.34
C GLN A 167 -2.12 -10.14 -21.86
N PHE A 168 -2.08 -11.41 -21.50
CA PHE A 168 -1.78 -11.88 -20.16
C PHE A 168 -0.39 -11.40 -19.69
N LYS A 169 0.64 -11.58 -20.53
CA LYS A 169 1.99 -11.09 -20.23
C LYS A 169 2.00 -9.60 -19.92
N CYS A 170 1.30 -8.80 -20.74
CA CYS A 170 1.23 -7.35 -20.55
C CYS A 170 0.51 -6.97 -19.24
N LEU A 171 -0.57 -7.67 -18.89
CA LEU A 171 -1.28 -7.47 -17.63
C LEU A 171 -0.42 -7.87 -16.43
N LYS A 172 0.25 -9.02 -16.48
CA LYS A 172 1.14 -9.50 -15.41
C LYS A 172 2.23 -8.47 -15.11
N ASP A 173 2.90 -7.94 -16.14
CA ASP A 173 3.95 -6.93 -15.95
C ASP A 173 3.41 -5.66 -15.26
N ARG A 174 2.22 -5.18 -15.67
CA ARG A 174 1.54 -4.04 -15.03
C ARG A 174 1.15 -4.36 -13.58
N PHE A 175 0.62 -5.55 -13.33
CA PHE A 175 0.22 -6.00 -12.00
C PHE A 175 1.41 -6.10 -11.05
N LEU A 176 2.54 -6.68 -11.49
CA LEU A 176 3.74 -6.78 -10.67
C LEU A 176 4.32 -5.40 -10.32
N VAL A 177 4.29 -4.45 -11.26
CA VAL A 177 4.69 -3.06 -10.98
C VAL A 177 3.76 -2.41 -9.95
N LEU A 178 2.45 -2.61 -10.08
CA LEU A 178 1.47 -2.09 -9.12
C LEU A 178 1.68 -2.73 -7.74
N LYS A 179 1.78 -4.06 -7.68
CA LYS A 179 2.04 -4.84 -6.46
C LYS A 179 3.30 -4.35 -5.75
N PHE A 180 4.42 -4.21 -6.47
CA PHE A 180 5.67 -3.70 -5.88
C PHE A 180 5.49 -2.32 -5.26
N ARG A 181 4.73 -1.43 -5.91
CA ARG A 181 4.44 -0.09 -5.37
C ARG A 181 3.54 -0.13 -4.15
N LEU A 182 2.51 -0.98 -4.16
CA LEU A 182 1.60 -1.15 -3.02
C LEU A 182 2.31 -1.77 -1.82
N VAL A 183 3.14 -2.80 -2.04
CA VAL A 183 3.99 -3.42 -1.00
C VAL A 183 4.93 -2.38 -0.41
N ARG A 184 5.65 -1.63 -1.25
CA ARG A 184 6.55 -0.58 -0.79
C ARG A 184 5.83 0.50 0.01
N TRP A 185 4.64 0.90 -0.44
CA TRP A 185 3.81 1.86 0.27
C TRP A 185 3.46 1.32 1.67
N VAL A 186 2.95 0.09 1.77
CA VAL A 186 2.64 -0.56 3.06
C VAL A 186 3.88 -0.64 3.98
N LEU A 187 5.02 -1.09 3.45
CA LEU A 187 6.25 -1.24 4.24
C LEU A 187 6.81 0.10 4.74
N GLN A 188 6.69 1.18 3.95
CA GLN A 188 7.10 2.51 4.39
C GLN A 188 6.32 3.01 5.62
N PHE A 189 5.07 2.57 5.80
CA PHE A 189 4.29 2.85 7.01
C PHE A 189 4.64 1.96 8.20
N SER A 190 5.20 0.77 7.95
CA SER A 190 5.59 -0.19 8.98
C SER A 190 6.98 0.11 9.57
N ASP A 191 7.96 0.49 8.73
CA ASP A 191 9.35 0.72 9.16
C ASP A 191 9.57 2.05 9.88
N SER A 192 8.64 3.01 9.81
CA SER A 192 8.76 4.30 10.50
C SER A 192 8.52 4.21 12.02
N ARG A 193 8.46 2.99 12.60
CA ARG A 193 8.11 2.73 14.01
C ARG A 193 9.17 1.95 14.82
N GLN A 194 10.35 1.68 14.25
CA GLN A 194 11.52 1.18 14.99
C GLN A 194 12.53 2.30 15.22
#